data_AF-A0A7X6WYB5-F1
#
_entry.id   AF-A0A7X6WYB5-F1
#
_cell.length_a   1.000
_cell.length_b   1.000
_cell.length_c   1.000
_cell.angle_alpha   90.00
_cell.angle_beta   90.00
_cell.angle_gamma   90.00
#
_symmetry.space_group_name_H-M   'P 1'
#
loop_
_entity.id
_entity.type
_entity.pdbx_description
1 polymer ?
#
loop_
_entity_poly.entity_id
_entity_poly.type
_entity_poly.pdbx_seq_one_letter_code
_entity_poly.pdbx_strand_id
1 'polypeptide(L)' 'AIARSSAFSIAGGGDTLAAIAKYGIVDDIDYISTGGGAFLEFLEGKGLPAVTVLEDRAK' A
#
# COMPACT_ATOMS: atom_id res chain seq x y z
N ALA A 1 6.81 -8.38 -14.38
CA ALA A 1 5.53 -8.25 -15.11
C ALA A 1 4.83 -6.96 -14.70
N ILE A 2 4.55 -6.77 -13.41
CA ILE A 2 3.91 -5.57 -12.84
C ILE A 2 4.61 -4.28 -13.29
N ALA A 3 5.93 -4.17 -13.12
CA ALA A 3 6.75 -3.02 -13.55
C ALA A 3 6.67 -2.66 -15.05
N ARG A 4 6.17 -3.55 -15.91
CA ARG A 4 6.00 -3.30 -17.35
C ARG A 4 4.53 -3.15 -17.75
N SER A 5 3.62 -3.22 -16.78
CA SER A 5 2.19 -3.09 -16.99
C SER A 5 1.82 -1.62 -17.15
N SER A 6 0.79 -1.32 -17.94
CA SER A 6 0.18 0.02 -17.99
C SER A 6 -0.91 0.23 -16.92
N ALA A 7 -1.21 -0.81 -16.14
CA ALA A 7 -2.16 -0.72 -15.04
C ALA A 7 -1.55 0.03 -13.85
N PHE A 8 -2.38 0.80 -13.14
CA PHE A 8 -1.99 1.40 -11.87
C PHE A 8 -1.62 0.31 -10.86
N SER A 9 -0.41 0.41 -10.32
CA SER A 9 0.21 -0.57 -9.46
C SER A 9 0.35 -0.04 -8.05
N ILE A 10 -0.19 -0.79 -7.09
CA ILE A 10 -0.04 -0.53 -5.67
C ILE A 10 0.57 -1.76 -5.01
N ALA A 11 1.64 -1.55 -4.24
CA ALA A 11 2.32 -2.60 -3.50
C ALA A 11 2.41 -2.23 -2.01
N GLY A 12 2.35 -3.23 -1.13
CA GLY A 12 2.50 -3.04 0.30
C GLY A 12 2.79 -4.35 1.01
N GLY A 13 3.45 -4.27 2.18
CA GLY A 13 3.93 -5.42 2.94
C GLY A 13 5.45 -5.55 2.89
N GLY A 14 6.07 -5.88 4.03
CA GLY A 14 7.53 -5.83 4.21
C GLY A 14 8.31 -6.67 3.19
N ASP A 15 7.89 -7.91 2.97
CA ASP A 15 8.55 -8.83 2.03
C ASP A 15 8.41 -8.36 0.58
N THR A 16 7.25 -7.81 0.22
CA THR A 16 7.00 -7.23 -1.11
C THR A 16 7.93 -6.04 -1.36
N LEU A 17 8.10 -5.15 -0.38
CA LEU A 17 9.01 -4.02 -0.48
C LEU A 17 10.47 -4.47 -0.56
N ALA A 18 10.86 -5.48 0.22
CA ALA A 18 12.20 -6.06 0.14
C ALA A 18 12.49 -6.64 -1.26
N ALA A 19 11.50 -7.29 -1.88
CA ALA A 19 11.62 -7.79 -3.25
C ALA A 19 11.72 -6.66 -4.28
N ILE A 20 10.87 -5.63 -4.20
CA ILE A 20 10.91 -4.45 -5.09
C ILE A 20 12.29 -3.79 -5.04
N ALA A 21 12.82 -3.57 -3.84
CA ALA A 21 14.15 -2.99 -3.64
C ALA A 21 15.26 -3.90 -4.20
N LYS A 22 15.18 -5.22 -3.92
CA LYS A 22 16.15 -6.20 -4.42
C LYS A 22 16.23 -6.24 -5.95
N TYR A 23 15.11 -6.04 -6.64
CA TYR A 23 15.06 -6.06 -8.11
C TYR A 23 15.21 -4.67 -8.74
N GLY A 24 15.35 -3.61 -7.94
CA GLY A 24 15.58 -2.24 -8.45
C GLY A 24 14.41 -1.66 -9.24
N ILE A 25 13.18 -2.09 -8.94
CA ILE A 25 11.95 -1.67 -9.66
C ILE A 25 11.10 -0.69 -8.84
N VAL A 26 11.72 0.06 -7.92
CA VAL A 26 11.01 0.99 -7.01
C VAL A 26 10.29 2.08 -7.80
N ASP A 27 10.97 2.67 -8.78
CA ASP A 27 10.44 3.76 -9.61
C ASP A 27 9.40 3.28 -10.64
N ASP A 28 9.26 1.96 -10.82
CA ASP A 28 8.31 1.34 -11.74
C ASP A 28 6.97 0.97 -11.05
N ILE A 29 6.78 1.31 -9.78
CA ILE A 29 5.55 1.06 -9.02
C ILE A 29 4.89 2.40 -8.68
N ASP A 30 3.61 2.56 -9.02
CA ASP A 30 2.91 3.85 -8.89
C ASP A 30 2.69 4.27 -7.43
N TYR A 31 2.46 3.30 -6.54
CA TYR A 31 2.33 3.56 -5.10
C TYR A 31 2.89 2.42 -4.24
N ILE A 32 3.77 2.79 -3.30
CA ILE A 32 4.37 1.88 -2.33
C ILE A 32 3.85 2.23 -0.93
N SER A 33 3.04 1.35 -0.37
CA SER A 33 2.54 1.45 1.00
C SER A 33 3.53 0.85 2.00
N THR A 34 3.98 1.69 2.94
CA THR A 34 4.79 1.27 4.10
C THR A 34 3.92 0.95 5.33
N GLY A 35 2.60 0.90 5.19
CA GLY A 35 1.64 0.73 6.29
C GLY A 35 1.62 -0.68 6.92
N GLY A 36 2.34 -1.65 6.35
CA GLY A 36 2.44 -3.01 6.89
C GLY A 36 1.07 -3.66 7.13
N GLY A 37 0.76 -4.02 8.38
CA GLY A 37 -0.53 -4.61 8.75
C GLY A 37 -1.72 -3.69 8.51
N ALA A 38 -1.58 -2.37 8.69
CA ALA A 38 -2.68 -1.42 8.45
C ALA A 38 -3.08 -1.37 6.96
N PHE A 39 -2.13 -1.59 6.04
CA PHE A 39 -2.44 -1.73 4.62
C PHE A 39 -3.30 -2.96 4.33
N LEU A 40 -3.00 -4.09 4.99
CA LEU A 40 -3.79 -5.32 4.85
C LEU A 40 -5.18 -5.17 5.47
N GLU A 41 -5.28 -4.63 6.68
CA GLU A 41 -6.57 -4.38 7.34
C GLU A 41 -7.47 -3.44 6.52
N PHE A 42 -6.90 -2.43 5.87
CA PHE A 42 -7.62 -1.55 4.97
C PHE A 42 -8.17 -2.31 3.75
N LEU A 43 -7.37 -3.17 3.12
CA LEU A 43 -7.80 -3.99 1.99
C LEU A 43 -8.84 -5.06 2.38
N GLU A 44 -8.83 -5.51 3.63
CA GLU A 44 -9.87 -6.38 4.20
C GLU A 44 -11.21 -5.65 4.42
N GLY A 45 -11.26 -4.33 4.20
CA GLY A 45 -12.46 -3.51 4.40
C GLY A 45 -12.74 -3.20 5.87
N LYS A 46 -11.77 -3.39 6.76
CA LYS A 46 -11.90 -3.03 8.18
C LYS A 46 -11.74 -1.53 8.34
N GLY A 47 -12.55 -0.95 9.23
CA GLY A 47 -12.35 0.43 9.66
C GLY A 47 -11.02 0.55 10.42
N LEU A 48 -10.16 1.47 10.00
CA LEU A 48 -8.95 1.82 10.75
C LEU A 48 -9.32 2.84 11.83
N PRO A 49 -9.18 2.52 13.14
CA PRO A 49 -9.70 3.38 14.21
C PRO A 49 -9.20 4.84 14.15
N ALA A 50 -7.93 5.03 13.77
CA ALA A 50 -7.33 6.34 13.61
C ALA A 50 -7.91 7.14 12.44
N VAL A 51 -8.34 6.48 11.35
CA VAL A 51 -9.00 7.15 10.22
C VAL A 51 -10.45 7.46 10.57
N THR A 52 -11.17 6.51 11.17
CA THR A 52 -12.57 6.68 11.56
C THR A 52 -12.77 7.87 12.51
N VAL A 53 -11.90 8.05 13.50
CA VAL A 53 -12.00 9.21 14.41
C VAL A 53 -11.77 10.54 13.69
N LEU A 54 -10.93 10.58 12.65
CA LEU A 54 -10.71 11.79 11.85
C LEU A 54 -11.94 12.10 10.96
N GLU A 55 -12.52 11.07 10.35
CA GLU A 55 -13.75 11.19 9.54
C GLU A 55 -14.93 11.70 10.38
N ASP A 56 -15.08 11.21 11.61
CA ASP A 56 -16.14 11.65 12.51
C ASP A 56 -15.96 13.10 12.99
N ARG A 57 -14.73 13.57 13.08
CA ARG A 57 -14.41 14.94 13.50
C ARG A 57 -14.44 15.96 12.36
N ALA A 58 -14.39 15.49 11.12
CA ALA A 58 -14.47 16.32 9.91
C ALA A 58 -15.92 16.56 9.44
N LYS A 59 -16.91 15.89 10.04
CA LYS A 59 -18.34 16.18 9.90
C LYS A 59 -18.72 17.43 10.70
#